data_AF-A0A3R9G5S5-F1
#
_entry.id   AF-A0A3R9G5S5-F1
#
_cell.length_a   1.000
_cell.length_b   1.000
_cell.length_c   1.000
_cell.angle_alpha   90.00
_cell.angle_beta   90.00
_cell.angle_gamma   90.00
#
_symmetry.space_group_name_H-M   'P 1'
#
loop_
_entity.id
_entity.type
_entity.pdbx_description
1 polymer ?
#
loop_
_entity_poly.entity_id
_entity_poly.type
_entity_poly.pdbx_seq_one_letter_code
_entity_poly.pdbx_strand_id
1 'polypeptide(L)'
;MPSWIEDLQEHQEFNQSYLSENYQVIKLLKQGNGGNVYLAQNKSNDKEVVIKESKPHILCFGKIKRQELRKNEWIVSGEAKQMSPRRIEKVREWINNYYIYEYIDGINLSEFCDQHSLFSYRNKSLLENYEKFKKLMKCFGSLLETVAAFHTNDIVMNDIHPDNFIIDYNYKITFIDLENSYVYGDDPLTGIYSVISLKEWNKVDGKKADCHKLGRMLLYLLGRLQNKCEEQRFSNIDKLLLHKGIKSNISKLIKYLNDDSVDIYKALDIFKEIYCCENTDVTFSLNTSNIELLEEKNSFLDCIAIKNNRFDKYNIALKDNGKLFELLKHEKGLGLNGAAGALLYLNSKISDSALIDQGIDYIISNLVNLDGARGVKISEYCISPYLIDGTAGIIQMLLRINPVKYIDLAEELSPILFFEFAQFVDFCRGMLGISDTLLKLFHYTDNVKYLDAARELIISSAILSETDSKRKKEIAYVISKYKQELLKANQVI
;
A
#
# COMPACT_ATOMS: atom_id res chain seq x y z
N MET A 1 -31.99 -6.50 -35.27
CA MET A 1 -30.88 -6.88 -36.17
C MET A 1 -31.04 -6.20 -37.52
N PRO A 2 -29.97 -5.96 -38.28
CA PRO A 2 -30.06 -5.61 -39.69
C PRO A 2 -30.98 -6.59 -40.43
N SER A 3 -31.76 -6.11 -41.40
CA SER A 3 -32.83 -6.88 -42.06
C SER A 3 -32.34 -8.07 -42.89
N TRP A 4 -31.04 -8.19 -43.12
CA TRP A 4 -30.39 -9.29 -43.84
C TRP A 4 -29.69 -10.29 -42.90
N ILE A 5 -29.88 -10.14 -41.59
CA ILE A 5 -29.36 -11.08 -40.60
C ILE A 5 -30.56 -11.82 -40.02
N GLU A 6 -30.66 -13.11 -40.35
CA GLU A 6 -31.49 -14.03 -39.58
C GLU A 6 -30.91 -14.15 -38.17
N ASP A 7 -31.79 -14.13 -37.18
CA ASP A 7 -31.38 -14.36 -35.80
C ASP A 7 -30.83 -15.79 -35.69
N LEU A 8 -29.51 -15.90 -35.59
CA LEU A 8 -28.79 -17.17 -35.46
C LEU A 8 -28.95 -17.80 -34.07
N GLN A 9 -29.61 -17.13 -33.12
CA GLN A 9 -29.90 -17.72 -31.82
C GLN A 9 -30.98 -18.80 -31.96
N GLU A 10 -30.61 -20.05 -31.69
CA GLU A 10 -31.57 -21.14 -31.53
C GLU A 10 -32.67 -20.75 -30.54
N HIS A 11 -33.91 -21.19 -30.79
CA HIS A 11 -35.03 -21.00 -29.87
C HIS A 11 -34.62 -21.47 -28.46
N GLN A 12 -34.56 -20.54 -27.52
CA GLN A 12 -34.23 -20.85 -26.13
C GLN A 12 -35.41 -21.56 -25.47
N GLU A 13 -35.35 -22.89 -25.37
CA GLU A 13 -36.14 -23.61 -24.38
C GLU A 13 -35.66 -23.15 -22.99
N PHE A 14 -36.54 -22.49 -22.24
CA PHE A 14 -36.30 -22.17 -20.84
C PHE A 14 -36.31 -23.45 -20.01
N ASN A 15 -35.23 -24.21 -20.12
CA ASN A 15 -34.96 -25.31 -19.21
C ASN A 15 -34.82 -24.75 -17.80
N GLN A 16 -35.34 -25.49 -16.83
CA GLN A 16 -35.12 -25.23 -15.42
C GLN A 16 -33.62 -25.12 -15.15
N SER A 17 -33.22 -24.02 -14.52
CA SER A 17 -31.81 -23.73 -14.23
C SER A 17 -31.38 -24.51 -12.99
N TYR A 18 -30.54 -25.52 -13.17
CA TYR A 18 -29.99 -26.33 -12.06
C TYR A 18 -29.36 -25.43 -10.99
N LEU A 19 -28.57 -24.43 -11.39
CA LEU A 19 -27.95 -23.51 -10.44
C LEU A 19 -28.99 -22.72 -9.65
N SER A 20 -30.05 -22.23 -10.31
CA SER A 20 -31.11 -21.48 -9.62
C SER A 20 -31.95 -22.37 -8.69
N GLU A 21 -32.09 -23.66 -8.99
CA GLU A 21 -32.84 -24.62 -8.18
C GLU A 21 -32.08 -25.04 -6.93
N ASN A 22 -30.75 -25.13 -7.00
CA ASN A 22 -29.91 -25.65 -5.92
C ASN A 22 -29.19 -24.56 -5.12
N TYR A 23 -29.03 -23.37 -5.69
CA TYR A 23 -28.29 -22.27 -5.07
C TYR A 23 -29.06 -20.95 -5.07
N GLN A 24 -28.92 -20.20 -4.00
CA GLN A 24 -29.40 -18.82 -3.90
C GLN A 24 -28.20 -17.88 -3.83
N VAL A 25 -28.00 -17.05 -4.85
CA VAL A 25 -26.93 -16.04 -4.85
C VAL A 25 -27.24 -14.97 -3.80
N ILE A 26 -26.29 -14.73 -2.90
CA ILE A 26 -26.37 -13.72 -1.85
C ILE A 26 -25.70 -12.42 -2.32
N LYS A 27 -24.48 -12.53 -2.86
CA LYS A 27 -23.66 -11.37 -3.21
C LYS A 27 -22.68 -11.66 -4.35
N LEU A 28 -22.41 -10.65 -5.18
CA LEU A 28 -21.28 -10.65 -6.11
C LEU A 28 -19.98 -10.33 -5.35
N LEU A 29 -19.05 -11.27 -5.30
CA LEU A 29 -17.75 -11.10 -4.64
C LEU A 29 -16.72 -10.44 -5.57
N LYS A 30 -16.69 -10.84 -6.85
CA LYS A 30 -15.76 -10.29 -7.84
C LYS A 30 -16.39 -10.30 -9.23
N GLN A 31 -16.26 -9.19 -9.94
CA GLN A 31 -16.65 -9.09 -11.34
C GLN A 31 -15.42 -9.23 -12.25
N GLY A 32 -15.54 -9.93 -13.37
CA GLY A 32 -14.44 -10.07 -14.32
C GLY A 32 -14.89 -10.48 -15.71
N ASN A 33 -14.12 -10.06 -16.73
CA ASN A 33 -14.41 -10.38 -18.13
C ASN A 33 -14.45 -11.89 -18.39
N GLY A 34 -13.57 -12.65 -17.73
CA GLY A 34 -13.51 -14.11 -17.84
C GLY A 34 -14.59 -14.86 -17.05
N GLY A 35 -15.40 -14.16 -16.26
CA GLY A 35 -16.41 -14.73 -15.39
C GLY A 35 -16.33 -14.16 -13.98
N ASN A 36 -17.49 -14.14 -13.32
CA ASN A 36 -17.68 -13.57 -12.00
C ASN A 36 -17.46 -14.60 -10.87
N VAL A 37 -17.38 -14.11 -9.64
CA VAL A 37 -17.35 -14.92 -8.42
C VAL A 37 -18.49 -14.48 -7.52
N TYR A 38 -19.29 -15.44 -7.05
CA TYR A 38 -20.50 -15.20 -6.26
C TYR A 38 -20.41 -15.91 -4.91
N LEU A 39 -20.92 -15.26 -3.86
CA LEU A 39 -21.32 -15.91 -2.62
C LEU A 39 -22.76 -16.39 -2.81
N ALA A 40 -23.02 -17.65 -2.50
CA ALA A 40 -24.34 -18.25 -2.57
C ALA A 40 -24.61 -19.18 -1.39
N GLN A 41 -25.88 -19.48 -1.14
CA GLN A 41 -26.31 -20.49 -0.19
C GLN A 41 -26.77 -21.74 -0.94
N ASN A 42 -26.34 -22.91 -0.49
CA ASN A 42 -26.86 -24.19 -0.95
C ASN A 42 -28.24 -24.45 -0.32
N LYS A 43 -29.29 -24.55 -1.13
CA LYS A 43 -30.68 -24.67 -0.66
C LYS A 43 -31.00 -26.00 0.03
N SER A 44 -30.18 -27.03 -0.17
CA SER A 44 -30.40 -28.37 0.42
C SER A 44 -29.91 -28.49 1.86
N ASN A 45 -28.92 -27.69 2.26
CA ASN A 45 -28.25 -27.82 3.56
C ASN A 45 -27.89 -26.48 4.21
N ASP A 46 -28.36 -25.38 3.62
CA ASP A 46 -28.17 -23.99 4.06
C ASP A 46 -26.71 -23.53 4.22
N LYS A 47 -25.72 -24.28 3.73
CA LYS A 47 -24.31 -23.90 3.80
C LYS A 47 -23.95 -22.88 2.74
N GLU A 48 -23.10 -21.93 3.11
CA GLU A 48 -22.52 -20.97 2.17
C GLU A 48 -21.48 -21.62 1.26
N VAL A 49 -21.46 -21.16 0.00
CA VAL A 49 -20.59 -21.64 -1.06
C VAL A 49 -20.08 -20.48 -1.91
N VAL A 50 -18.94 -20.69 -2.56
CA VAL A 50 -18.42 -19.79 -3.58
C VAL A 50 -18.64 -20.40 -4.95
N ILE A 51 -19.35 -19.69 -5.82
CA ILE A 51 -19.57 -20.07 -7.22
C ILE A 51 -18.66 -19.23 -8.09
N LYS A 52 -17.69 -19.86 -8.76
CA LYS A 52 -16.80 -19.19 -9.70
C LYS A 52 -17.23 -19.51 -11.15
N GLU A 53 -17.71 -18.51 -11.87
CA GLU A 53 -18.10 -18.59 -13.29
C GLU A 53 -16.88 -18.52 -14.20
N SER A 54 -16.88 -19.30 -15.27
CA SER A 54 -15.87 -19.32 -16.31
C SER A 54 -16.52 -19.24 -17.69
N LYS A 55 -16.34 -18.10 -18.35
CA LYS A 55 -16.84 -17.83 -19.69
C LYS A 55 -15.89 -18.43 -20.74
N PRO A 56 -16.41 -19.16 -21.74
CA PRO A 56 -15.58 -19.79 -22.74
C PRO A 56 -14.93 -18.73 -23.66
N HIS A 57 -13.79 -19.09 -24.25
CA HIS A 57 -13.08 -18.29 -25.26
C HIS A 57 -12.57 -16.88 -24.84
N ILE A 58 -12.63 -16.51 -23.56
CA ILE A 58 -12.02 -15.27 -23.06
C ILE A 58 -10.52 -15.47 -22.81
N LEU A 59 -9.69 -14.71 -23.51
CA LEU A 59 -8.24 -14.66 -23.30
C LEU A 59 -7.89 -13.82 -22.08
N CYS A 60 -6.95 -14.31 -21.26
CA CYS A 60 -6.45 -13.59 -20.08
C CYS A 60 -4.98 -13.21 -20.23
N PHE A 61 -4.12 -14.17 -20.58
CA PHE A 61 -2.67 -13.96 -20.67
C PHE A 61 -2.15 -14.52 -21.98
N GLY A 62 -1.90 -13.63 -22.95
CA GLY A 62 -1.50 -14.02 -24.29
C GLY A 62 -2.53 -14.96 -24.92
N LYS A 63 -2.15 -16.24 -25.06
CA LYS A 63 -2.99 -17.29 -25.67
C LYS A 63 -3.81 -18.11 -24.66
N ILE A 64 -3.58 -17.92 -23.36
CA ILE A 64 -4.25 -18.69 -22.30
C ILE A 64 -5.67 -18.17 -22.09
N LYS A 65 -6.64 -19.08 -22.16
CA LYS A 65 -8.05 -18.76 -21.91
C LYS A 65 -8.41 -18.90 -20.43
N ARG A 66 -9.38 -18.12 -19.96
CA ARG A 66 -9.88 -18.19 -18.57
C ARG A 66 -10.33 -19.59 -18.16
N GLN A 67 -10.96 -20.31 -19.07
CA GLN A 67 -11.42 -21.69 -18.84
C GLN A 67 -10.28 -22.66 -18.54
N GLU A 68 -9.08 -22.41 -19.07
CA GLU A 68 -7.90 -23.26 -18.82
C GLU A 68 -7.40 -23.05 -17.39
N LEU A 69 -7.28 -21.79 -16.97
CA LEU A 69 -6.93 -21.41 -15.59
C LEU A 69 -7.94 -21.97 -14.57
N ARG A 70 -9.24 -21.80 -14.82
CA ARG A 70 -10.26 -22.32 -13.90
C ARG A 70 -10.33 -23.84 -13.86
N LYS A 71 -10.09 -24.51 -15.00
CA LYS A 71 -9.96 -25.97 -15.06
C LYS A 71 -8.74 -26.43 -14.26
N ASN A 72 -7.62 -25.73 -14.38
CA ASN A 72 -6.41 -25.99 -13.60
C ASN A 72 -6.68 -25.88 -12.10
N GLU A 73 -7.30 -24.78 -11.66
CA GLU A 73 -7.72 -24.61 -10.26
C GLU A 73 -8.54 -25.79 -9.74
N TRP A 74 -9.54 -26.23 -10.50
CA TRP A 74 -10.37 -27.39 -10.15
C TRP A 74 -9.57 -28.68 -10.04
N ILE A 75 -8.55 -28.89 -10.87
CA ILE A 75 -7.70 -30.09 -10.81
C ILE A 75 -6.80 -30.00 -9.57
N VAL A 76 -6.03 -28.92 -9.42
CA VAL A 76 -5.03 -28.76 -8.37
C VAL A 76 -5.67 -28.71 -6.97
N SER A 77 -6.83 -28.08 -6.81
CA SER A 77 -7.58 -28.10 -5.54
C SER A 77 -8.04 -29.50 -5.12
N GLY A 78 -8.11 -30.46 -6.06
CA GLY A 78 -8.35 -31.87 -5.76
C GLY A 78 -7.19 -32.54 -5.03
N GLU A 79 -5.97 -32.12 -5.33
CA GLU A 79 -4.72 -32.61 -4.75
C GLU A 79 -4.37 -31.83 -3.47
N ALA A 80 -4.63 -30.53 -3.43
CA ALA A 80 -4.35 -29.63 -2.30
C ALA A 80 -5.40 -29.69 -1.16
N LYS A 81 -5.85 -30.89 -0.79
CA LYS A 81 -6.91 -31.09 0.23
C LYS A 81 -6.52 -30.41 1.56
N GLN A 82 -7.52 -29.83 2.24
CA GLN A 82 -7.40 -29.12 3.52
C GLN A 82 -6.65 -27.77 3.50
N MET A 83 -5.87 -27.49 2.46
CA MET A 83 -5.09 -26.24 2.30
C MET A 83 -5.76 -25.24 1.35
N SER A 84 -6.77 -25.70 0.62
CA SER A 84 -7.59 -24.94 -0.32
C SER A 84 -9.08 -25.23 -0.10
N PRO A 85 -9.99 -24.37 -0.58
CA PRO A 85 -11.43 -24.61 -0.48
C PRO A 85 -11.80 -25.96 -1.10
N ARG A 86 -12.53 -26.79 -0.34
CA ARG A 86 -13.03 -28.05 -0.84
C ARG A 86 -13.98 -27.84 -2.02
N ARG A 87 -13.69 -28.56 -3.09
CA ARG A 87 -14.56 -28.69 -4.27
C ARG A 87 -15.90 -29.31 -3.87
N ILE A 88 -17.00 -28.70 -4.31
CA ILE A 88 -18.35 -29.22 -4.13
C ILE A 88 -18.79 -29.88 -5.43
N GLU A 89 -18.94 -29.10 -6.50
CA GLU A 89 -19.34 -29.62 -7.80
C GLU A 89 -18.91 -28.69 -8.94
N LYS A 90 -19.01 -29.21 -10.17
CA LYS A 90 -18.80 -28.45 -11.40
C LYS A 90 -20.05 -28.59 -12.26
N VAL A 91 -20.67 -27.47 -12.59
CA VAL A 91 -21.89 -27.40 -13.40
C VAL A 91 -21.56 -26.73 -14.73
N ARG A 92 -22.11 -27.26 -15.83
CA ARG A 92 -22.14 -26.55 -17.11
C ARG A 92 -23.58 -26.16 -17.36
N GLU A 93 -23.82 -24.87 -17.49
CA GLU A 93 -25.15 -24.33 -17.71
C GLU A 93 -25.06 -23.21 -18.75
N TRP A 94 -25.95 -23.26 -19.75
CA TRP A 94 -25.83 -22.49 -20.99
C TRP A 94 -24.45 -22.69 -21.64
N ILE A 95 -23.72 -21.62 -21.92
CA ILE A 95 -22.38 -21.66 -22.53
C ILE A 95 -21.25 -21.67 -21.49
N ASN A 96 -21.56 -21.46 -20.20
CA ASN A 96 -20.56 -21.22 -19.17
C ASN A 96 -20.27 -22.46 -18.33
N ASN A 97 -19.08 -22.50 -17.72
CA ASN A 97 -18.76 -23.46 -16.67
C ASN A 97 -18.80 -22.76 -15.32
N TYR A 98 -19.35 -23.43 -14.32
CA TYR A 98 -19.44 -22.97 -12.95
C TYR A 98 -18.74 -23.98 -12.05
N TYR A 99 -17.86 -23.48 -11.20
CA TYR A 99 -17.09 -24.28 -10.26
C TYR A 99 -17.48 -23.86 -8.84
N ILE A 100 -18.06 -24.78 -8.09
CA ILE A 100 -18.62 -24.51 -6.77
C ILE A 100 -17.67 -25.07 -5.71
N TYR A 101 -17.30 -24.22 -4.77
CA TYR A 101 -16.41 -24.52 -3.65
C TYR A 101 -17.10 -24.20 -2.34
N GLU A 102 -16.64 -24.79 -1.25
CA GLU A 102 -17.06 -24.33 0.08
C GLU A 102 -16.66 -22.87 0.32
N TYR A 103 -17.47 -22.15 1.07
CA TYR A 103 -17.10 -20.83 1.55
C TYR A 103 -16.08 -20.96 2.69
N ILE A 104 -15.12 -20.04 2.72
CA ILE A 104 -14.11 -19.95 3.79
C ILE A 104 -14.39 -18.68 4.58
N ASP A 105 -14.78 -18.87 5.83
CA ASP A 105 -14.97 -17.80 6.79
C ASP A 105 -13.64 -17.11 7.13
N GLY A 106 -13.65 -15.78 7.19
CA GLY A 106 -12.48 -14.99 7.57
C GLY A 106 -12.34 -13.73 6.73
N ILE A 107 -11.18 -13.11 6.84
CA ILE A 107 -10.80 -11.92 6.06
C ILE A 107 -9.54 -12.22 5.24
N ASN A 108 -9.34 -11.48 4.16
CA ASN A 108 -8.09 -11.60 3.40
C ASN A 108 -6.91 -10.99 4.19
N LEU A 109 -5.67 -11.36 3.82
CA LEU A 109 -4.49 -10.88 4.54
C LEU A 109 -4.22 -9.38 4.36
N SER A 110 -4.69 -8.77 3.26
CA SER A 110 -4.58 -7.32 3.08
C SER A 110 -5.41 -6.57 4.12
N GLU A 111 -6.65 -6.98 4.35
CA GLU A 111 -7.53 -6.42 5.39
C GLU A 111 -7.00 -6.72 6.80
N PHE A 112 -6.52 -7.95 7.04
CA PHE A 112 -5.90 -8.30 8.32
C PHE A 112 -4.71 -7.38 8.64
N CYS A 113 -3.85 -7.06 7.67
CA CYS A 113 -2.66 -6.27 7.93
C CYS A 113 -2.95 -4.78 8.17
N ASP A 114 -4.09 -4.24 7.72
CA ASP A 114 -4.45 -2.84 7.93
C ASP A 114 -4.55 -2.49 9.44
N GLN A 115 -4.92 -3.47 10.27
CA GLN A 115 -5.06 -3.31 11.72
C GLN A 115 -3.85 -3.79 12.54
N HIS A 116 -2.90 -4.50 11.92
CA HIS A 116 -1.83 -5.21 12.62
C HIS A 116 -0.42 -4.87 12.13
N SER A 117 -0.29 -4.06 11.08
CA SER A 117 0.99 -3.63 10.51
C SER A 117 1.52 -2.35 11.17
N LEU A 118 2.74 -1.94 10.78
CA LEU A 118 3.40 -0.71 11.24
C LEU A 118 2.55 0.56 11.06
N PHE A 119 1.62 0.61 10.10
CA PHE A 119 0.72 1.76 9.91
C PHE A 119 -0.22 1.98 11.11
N SER A 120 -0.56 0.90 11.81
CA SER A 120 -1.47 0.90 12.97
C SER A 120 -0.77 1.16 14.31
N TYR A 121 0.57 1.24 14.32
CA TYR A 121 1.35 1.36 15.55
C TYR A 121 1.42 2.80 16.04
N ARG A 122 1.50 2.96 17.35
CA ARG A 122 1.60 4.25 18.04
C ARG A 122 2.66 4.21 19.13
N ASN A 123 3.56 5.17 19.18
CA ASN A 123 4.67 5.23 20.13
C ASN A 123 4.19 5.47 21.56
N LYS A 124 2.99 6.03 21.72
CA LYS A 124 2.30 6.15 23.03
C LYS A 124 1.65 4.84 23.50
N SER A 125 1.59 3.81 22.66
CA SER A 125 0.89 2.53 22.93
C SER A 125 1.81 1.33 22.64
N LEU A 126 3.02 1.30 23.21
CA LEU A 126 4.02 0.26 22.93
C LEU A 126 3.52 -1.17 23.19
N LEU A 127 2.81 -1.39 24.29
CA LEU A 127 2.20 -2.68 24.60
C LEU A 127 1.18 -3.11 23.54
N GLU A 128 0.35 -2.18 23.06
CA GLU A 128 -0.63 -2.44 22.00
C GLU A 128 0.07 -2.79 20.68
N ASN A 129 1.17 -2.09 20.34
CA ASN A 129 1.99 -2.43 19.17
C ASN A 129 2.53 -3.85 19.28
N TYR A 130 3.02 -4.23 20.47
CA TYR A 130 3.49 -5.59 20.72
C TYR A 130 2.38 -6.64 20.56
N GLU A 131 1.18 -6.40 21.10
CA GLU A 131 0.04 -7.29 20.89
C GLU A 131 -0.33 -7.43 19.42
N LYS A 132 -0.38 -6.32 18.67
CA LYS A 132 -0.61 -6.33 17.21
C LYS A 132 0.46 -7.14 16.48
N PHE A 133 1.73 -6.94 16.83
CA PHE A 133 2.84 -7.69 16.23
C PHE A 133 2.79 -9.18 16.55
N LYS A 134 2.39 -9.59 17.77
CA LYS A 134 2.19 -11.01 18.10
C LYS A 134 1.14 -11.66 17.20
N LYS A 135 0.04 -10.97 16.91
CA LYS A 135 -0.98 -11.45 15.98
C LYS A 135 -0.42 -11.58 14.55
N LEU A 136 0.40 -10.61 14.13
CA LEU A 136 1.09 -10.68 12.85
C LEU A 136 2.09 -11.85 12.78
N MET A 137 2.81 -12.14 13.87
CA MET A 137 3.70 -13.29 13.97
C MET A 137 2.94 -14.63 13.88
N LYS A 138 1.76 -14.74 14.49
CA LYS A 138 0.91 -15.94 14.30
C LYS A 138 0.53 -16.13 12.84
N CYS A 139 0.12 -15.05 12.16
CA CYS A 139 -0.13 -15.07 10.72
C CYS A 139 1.10 -15.52 9.92
N PHE A 140 2.29 -15.03 10.24
CA PHE A 140 3.54 -15.44 9.57
C PHE A 140 3.85 -16.93 9.75
N GLY A 141 3.64 -17.47 10.96
CA GLY A 141 3.78 -18.90 11.22
C GLY A 141 2.84 -19.74 10.36
N SER A 142 1.55 -19.40 10.37
CA SER A 142 0.55 -20.11 9.58
C SER A 142 0.74 -19.98 8.07
N LEU A 143 1.32 -18.87 7.60
CA LEU A 143 1.73 -18.71 6.20
C LEU A 143 2.84 -19.69 5.83
N LEU A 144 3.90 -19.77 6.64
CA LEU A 144 5.02 -20.69 6.42
C LEU A 144 4.52 -22.14 6.41
N GLU A 145 3.67 -22.50 7.37
CA GLU A 145 3.05 -23.83 7.46
C GLU A 145 2.20 -24.15 6.22
N THR A 146 1.41 -23.17 5.75
CA THR A 146 0.59 -23.33 4.53
C THR A 146 1.47 -23.60 3.31
N VAL A 147 2.50 -22.79 3.09
CA VAL A 147 3.43 -22.98 1.95
C VAL A 147 4.15 -24.33 2.06
N ALA A 148 4.59 -24.71 3.27
CA ALA A 148 5.23 -26.00 3.49
C ALA A 148 4.31 -27.18 3.18
N ALA A 149 3.03 -27.07 3.53
CA ALA A 149 2.04 -28.10 3.26
C ALA A 149 1.78 -28.25 1.74
N PHE A 150 1.72 -27.15 0.98
CA PHE A 150 1.68 -27.19 -0.48
C PHE A 150 2.92 -27.87 -1.07
N HIS A 151 4.11 -27.50 -0.59
CA HIS A 151 5.38 -28.06 -1.08
C HIS A 151 5.57 -29.53 -0.70
N THR A 152 4.99 -29.99 0.42
CA THR A 152 4.97 -31.40 0.83
C THR A 152 4.16 -32.26 -0.14
N ASN A 153 3.09 -31.69 -0.72
CA ASN A 153 2.24 -32.37 -1.71
C ASN A 153 2.71 -32.13 -3.15
N ASP A 154 3.95 -31.65 -3.34
CA ASP A 154 4.51 -31.32 -4.65
C ASP A 154 3.63 -30.36 -5.45
N ILE A 155 3.07 -29.35 -4.79
CA ILE A 155 2.32 -28.27 -5.46
C ILE A 155 3.09 -26.96 -5.27
N VAL A 156 3.32 -26.27 -6.38
CA VAL A 156 3.81 -24.89 -6.40
C VAL A 156 2.62 -23.96 -6.48
N MET A 157 2.56 -22.99 -5.57
CA MET A 157 1.43 -22.06 -5.46
C MET A 157 1.45 -21.03 -6.60
N ASN A 158 2.65 -20.53 -6.91
CA ASN A 158 2.97 -19.58 -7.99
C ASN A 158 2.35 -18.17 -7.86
N ASP A 159 1.13 -18.02 -7.35
CA ASP A 159 0.44 -16.72 -7.22
C ASP A 159 0.26 -16.30 -5.75
N ILE A 160 1.39 -16.14 -5.06
CA ILE A 160 1.44 -15.68 -3.68
C ILE A 160 1.16 -14.16 -3.65
N HIS A 161 -0.06 -13.81 -3.23
CA HIS A 161 -0.54 -12.45 -3.02
C HIS A 161 -1.51 -12.41 -1.81
N PRO A 162 -1.53 -11.38 -0.96
CA PRO A 162 -2.28 -11.43 0.30
C PRO A 162 -3.79 -11.57 0.11
N ASP A 163 -4.32 -11.09 -1.01
CA ASP A 163 -5.74 -11.26 -1.36
C ASP A 163 -6.13 -12.70 -1.73
N ASN A 164 -5.15 -13.57 -2.02
CA ASN A 164 -5.36 -14.98 -2.32
C ASN A 164 -5.33 -15.87 -1.06
N PHE A 165 -5.14 -15.28 0.12
CA PHE A 165 -5.14 -15.98 1.41
C PHE A 165 -6.24 -15.42 2.32
N ILE A 166 -7.03 -16.31 2.90
CA ILE A 166 -8.00 -15.98 3.95
C ILE A 166 -7.45 -16.46 5.29
N ILE A 167 -7.53 -15.60 6.30
CA ILE A 167 -7.21 -15.91 7.70
C ILE A 167 -8.48 -15.90 8.54
N ASP A 168 -8.68 -16.95 9.33
CA ASP A 168 -9.79 -17.05 10.28
C ASP A 168 -9.43 -16.51 11.67
N TYR A 169 -10.39 -16.54 12.60
CA TYR A 169 -10.21 -16.07 13.98
C TYR A 169 -9.21 -16.91 14.80
N ASN A 170 -8.89 -18.13 14.35
CA ASN A 170 -7.90 -19.04 14.95
C ASN A 170 -6.51 -18.92 14.28
N TYR A 171 -6.31 -17.95 13.38
CA TYR A 171 -5.11 -17.78 12.56
C TYR A 171 -4.87 -18.90 11.55
N LYS A 172 -5.86 -19.76 11.27
CA LYS A 172 -5.75 -20.73 10.18
C LYS A 172 -5.80 -19.97 8.85
N ILE A 173 -4.86 -20.29 7.97
CA ILE A 173 -4.76 -19.69 6.64
C ILE A 173 -5.21 -20.70 5.58
N THR A 174 -6.03 -20.24 4.64
CA THR A 174 -6.49 -21.01 3.48
C THR A 174 -6.14 -20.26 2.19
N PHE A 175 -5.55 -20.96 1.21
CA PHE A 175 -5.23 -20.40 -0.10
C PHE A 175 -6.37 -20.65 -1.08
N ILE A 176 -6.97 -19.59 -1.62
CA ILE A 176 -8.27 -19.65 -2.31
C ILE A 176 -8.22 -19.54 -3.83
N ASP A 177 -7.06 -19.26 -4.42
CA ASP A 177 -6.90 -19.08 -5.86
C ASP A 177 -5.74 -19.92 -6.41
N LEU A 178 -6.08 -21.13 -6.89
CA LEU A 178 -5.13 -22.09 -7.46
C LEU A 178 -5.08 -22.05 -9.00
N GLU A 179 -5.61 -21.00 -9.63
CA GLU A 179 -5.64 -20.91 -11.09
C GLU A 179 -4.25 -20.99 -11.73
N ASN A 180 -3.26 -20.44 -11.05
CA ASN A 180 -1.87 -20.38 -11.50
C ASN A 180 -0.95 -21.39 -10.82
N SER A 181 -1.48 -22.15 -9.85
CA SER A 181 -0.73 -23.22 -9.17
C SER A 181 -0.53 -24.41 -10.08
N TYR A 182 0.51 -25.21 -9.82
CA TYR A 182 0.84 -26.35 -10.67
C TYR A 182 1.55 -27.44 -9.86
N VAL A 183 1.54 -28.66 -10.37
CA VAL A 183 2.27 -29.78 -9.77
C VAL A 183 3.76 -29.57 -10.04
N TYR A 184 4.59 -29.74 -9.02
CA TYR A 184 6.02 -29.55 -9.10
C TYR A 184 6.64 -30.50 -10.13
N GLY A 185 7.46 -29.92 -11.03
CA GLY A 185 8.02 -30.62 -12.19
C GLY A 185 7.30 -30.30 -13.51
N ASP A 186 6.05 -29.82 -13.45
CA ASP A 186 5.34 -29.31 -14.62
C ASP A 186 5.68 -27.83 -14.88
N ASP A 187 5.39 -27.36 -16.10
CA ASP A 187 5.48 -25.95 -16.45
C ASP A 187 4.22 -25.18 -16.00
N PRO A 188 4.36 -23.97 -15.42
CA PRO A 188 3.20 -23.13 -15.12
C PRO A 188 2.51 -22.69 -16.40
N LEU A 189 1.17 -22.60 -16.37
CA LEU A 189 0.38 -22.04 -17.49
C LEU A 189 0.78 -20.60 -17.82
N THR A 190 1.20 -19.84 -16.81
CA THR A 190 1.64 -18.45 -16.98
C THR A 190 2.63 -18.05 -15.89
N GLY A 191 3.55 -17.14 -16.24
CA GLY A 191 4.43 -16.49 -15.28
C GLY A 191 3.70 -15.35 -14.56
N ILE A 192 3.93 -15.24 -13.25
CA ILE A 192 3.30 -14.22 -12.40
C ILE A 192 4.26 -13.07 -12.14
N TYR A 193 3.73 -11.85 -12.22
CA TYR A 193 4.44 -10.64 -11.82
C TYR A 193 3.47 -9.71 -11.10
N SER A 194 3.87 -9.25 -9.92
CA SER A 194 3.10 -8.34 -9.08
C SER A 194 4.03 -7.50 -8.21
N VAL A 195 3.44 -6.72 -7.31
CA VAL A 195 4.20 -5.98 -6.27
C VAL A 195 5.03 -6.92 -5.37
N ILE A 196 4.58 -8.16 -5.20
CA ILE A 196 5.24 -9.18 -4.36
C ILE A 196 6.01 -10.21 -5.20
N SER A 197 5.64 -10.44 -6.47
CA SER A 197 6.29 -11.41 -7.35
C SER A 197 7.13 -10.74 -8.43
N LEU A 198 8.44 -10.98 -8.44
CA LEU A 198 9.34 -10.40 -9.44
C LEU A 198 9.38 -11.24 -10.74
N LYS A 199 9.67 -10.60 -11.89
CA LYS A 199 9.60 -11.27 -13.21
C LYS A 199 10.66 -12.36 -13.35
N GLU A 200 11.83 -12.12 -12.78
CA GLU A 200 12.98 -13.00 -12.76
C GLU A 200 12.70 -14.33 -12.05
N TRP A 201 11.81 -14.35 -11.06
CA TRP A 201 11.45 -15.57 -10.33
C TRP A 201 10.61 -16.56 -11.13
N ASN A 202 10.08 -16.14 -12.29
CA ASN A 202 9.45 -17.08 -13.23
C ASN A 202 10.47 -18.02 -13.89
N LYS A 203 11.77 -17.79 -13.70
CA LYS A 203 12.86 -18.63 -14.22
C LYS A 203 13.58 -19.42 -13.13
N VAL A 204 13.20 -19.22 -11.87
CA VAL A 204 13.76 -19.91 -10.71
C VAL A 204 12.90 -21.15 -10.46
N ASP A 205 13.47 -22.15 -9.78
CA ASP A 205 12.70 -23.28 -9.26
C ASP A 205 11.41 -22.83 -8.55
N GLY A 206 10.29 -23.50 -8.82
CA GLY A 206 8.97 -23.07 -8.37
C GLY A 206 8.83 -22.99 -6.85
N LYS A 207 9.37 -23.97 -6.11
CA LYS A 207 9.30 -23.97 -4.63
C LYS A 207 10.18 -22.86 -4.05
N LYS A 208 11.37 -22.63 -4.64
CA LYS A 208 12.21 -21.48 -4.27
C LYS A 208 11.55 -20.15 -4.57
N ALA A 209 10.93 -20.02 -5.75
CA ALA A 209 10.20 -18.82 -6.15
C ALA A 209 9.04 -18.52 -5.18
N ASP A 210 8.30 -19.53 -4.72
CA ASP A 210 7.28 -19.36 -3.68
C ASP A 210 7.88 -18.83 -2.37
N CYS A 211 9.04 -19.34 -1.93
CA CYS A 211 9.70 -18.86 -0.72
C CYS A 211 10.14 -17.39 -0.84
N HIS A 212 10.67 -17.00 -2.00
CA HIS A 212 11.04 -15.60 -2.27
C HIS A 212 9.81 -14.68 -2.27
N LYS A 213 8.71 -15.11 -2.92
CA LYS A 213 7.42 -14.39 -2.89
C LYS A 213 6.90 -14.29 -1.46
N LEU A 214 7.05 -15.34 -0.65
CA LEU A 214 6.69 -15.30 0.77
C LEU A 214 7.54 -14.28 1.54
N GLY A 215 8.85 -14.21 1.32
CA GLY A 215 9.71 -13.17 1.92
C GLY A 215 9.23 -11.75 1.64
N ARG A 216 8.82 -11.48 0.38
CA ARG A 216 8.22 -10.19 0.00
C ARG A 216 6.80 -10.00 0.56
N MET A 217 6.01 -11.06 0.71
CA MET A 217 4.72 -11.04 1.38
C MET A 217 4.87 -10.60 2.84
N LEU A 218 5.82 -11.17 3.60
CA LEU A 218 6.02 -10.79 5.00
C LEU A 218 6.36 -9.30 5.14
N LEU A 219 7.20 -8.77 4.24
CA LEU A 219 7.53 -7.34 4.17
C LEU A 219 6.33 -6.47 3.79
N TYR A 220 5.50 -6.96 2.88
CA TYR A 220 4.28 -6.29 2.45
C TYR A 220 3.26 -6.18 3.59
N LEU A 221 3.08 -7.26 4.34
CA LEU A 221 2.19 -7.34 5.52
C LEU A 221 2.73 -6.53 6.70
N LEU A 222 4.05 -6.44 6.87
CA LEU A 222 4.65 -5.68 7.97
C LEU A 222 4.48 -4.16 7.81
N GLY A 223 4.62 -3.63 6.60
CA GLY A 223 4.55 -2.19 6.36
C GLY A 223 4.76 -1.76 4.92
N ARG A 224 4.36 -2.61 3.95
CA ARG A 224 4.56 -2.37 2.51
C ARG A 224 6.03 -2.13 2.11
N LEU A 225 6.94 -2.87 2.74
CA LEU A 225 8.41 -2.68 2.63
C LEU A 225 9.07 -3.44 1.45
N GLN A 226 8.33 -4.25 0.69
CA GLN A 226 8.83 -5.11 -0.39
C GLN A 226 9.52 -4.37 -1.54
N ASN A 227 9.08 -3.14 -1.86
CA ASN A 227 9.61 -2.37 -2.99
C ASN A 227 10.99 -1.75 -2.71
N LYS A 228 11.50 -1.90 -1.47
CA LYS A 228 12.75 -1.28 -1.03
C LYS A 228 13.89 -2.27 -0.82
N CYS A 229 13.72 -3.57 -1.10
CA CYS A 229 14.77 -4.57 -0.91
C CYS A 229 15.82 -4.55 -2.01
N GLU A 230 16.74 -3.59 -1.93
CA GLU A 230 18.15 -3.92 -2.14
C GLU A 230 18.60 -4.71 -0.88
N GLU A 231 19.43 -5.74 -1.05
CA GLU A 231 19.85 -6.72 -0.01
C GLU A 231 20.33 -6.10 1.33
N GLN A 232 20.71 -4.82 1.33
CA GLN A 232 21.28 -4.11 2.47
C GLN A 232 20.26 -3.48 3.44
N ARG A 233 18.94 -3.67 3.24
CA ARG A 233 17.90 -2.96 4.04
C ARG A 233 17.15 -3.83 5.05
N PHE A 234 17.31 -5.15 5.02
CA PHE A 234 16.65 -6.05 5.98
C PHE A 234 17.08 -5.82 7.43
N SER A 235 18.31 -5.33 7.66
CA SER A 235 18.82 -5.01 9.00
C SER A 235 18.06 -3.91 9.73
N ASN A 236 17.30 -3.09 8.99
CA ASN A 236 16.66 -1.90 9.56
C ASN A 236 15.27 -2.21 10.11
N ILE A 237 14.72 -3.40 9.78
CA ILE A 237 13.40 -3.84 10.24
C ILE A 237 13.40 -4.03 11.76
N ASP A 238 14.43 -4.70 12.29
CA ASP A 238 14.54 -4.94 13.74
C ASP A 238 14.69 -3.61 14.49
N LYS A 239 15.42 -2.63 13.93
CA LYS A 239 15.54 -1.28 14.50
C LYS A 239 14.21 -0.52 14.45
N LEU A 240 13.45 -0.65 13.35
CA LEU A 240 12.16 0.00 13.21
C LEU A 240 11.13 -0.59 14.18
N LEU A 241 11.11 -1.92 14.35
CA LEU A 241 10.30 -2.59 15.37
C LEU A 241 10.72 -2.15 16.77
N LEU A 242 12.03 -2.07 17.04
CA LEU A 242 12.53 -1.61 18.33
C LEU A 242 12.08 -0.18 18.63
N HIS A 243 12.06 0.71 17.62
CA HIS A 243 11.52 2.06 17.74
C HIS A 243 10.02 2.07 18.07
N LYS A 244 9.29 1.03 17.67
CA LYS A 244 7.87 0.83 18.00
C LYS A 244 7.64 -0.02 19.26
N GLY A 245 8.68 -0.24 20.06
CA GLY A 245 8.61 -0.95 21.35
C GLY A 245 8.69 -2.48 21.23
N ILE A 246 9.19 -3.00 20.12
CA ILE A 246 9.23 -4.44 19.84
C ILE A 246 10.67 -4.87 19.57
N LYS A 247 11.27 -5.64 20.49
CA LYS A 247 12.58 -6.24 20.27
C LYS A 247 12.39 -7.59 19.57
N SER A 248 12.94 -7.72 18.36
CA SER A 248 12.85 -8.94 17.55
C SER A 248 14.10 -9.14 16.70
N ASN A 249 14.29 -10.38 16.23
CA ASN A 249 15.29 -10.77 15.23
C ASN A 249 14.63 -11.27 13.93
N ILE A 250 13.39 -10.86 13.63
CA ILE A 250 12.62 -11.28 12.44
C ILE A 250 13.38 -11.06 11.13
N SER A 251 14.30 -10.08 11.08
CA SER A 251 15.17 -9.88 9.91
C SER A 251 15.95 -11.13 9.51
N LYS A 252 16.24 -12.07 10.43
CA LYS A 252 16.88 -13.36 10.12
C LYS A 252 16.05 -14.19 9.14
N LEU A 253 14.76 -14.36 9.42
CA LEU A 253 13.85 -15.10 8.54
C LEU A 253 13.71 -14.40 7.19
N ILE A 254 13.51 -13.08 7.21
CA ILE A 254 13.30 -12.31 5.97
C ILE A 254 14.54 -12.40 5.07
N LYS A 255 15.75 -12.29 5.63
CA LYS A 255 17.00 -12.48 4.88
C LYS A 255 17.08 -13.87 4.26
N TYR A 256 16.77 -14.91 5.04
CA TYR A 256 16.81 -16.29 4.55
C TYR A 256 15.79 -16.55 3.43
N LEU A 257 14.58 -16.00 3.52
CA LEU A 257 13.57 -16.12 2.46
C LEU A 257 13.99 -15.44 1.14
N ASN A 258 14.98 -14.55 1.16
CA ASN A 258 15.54 -13.89 -0.03
C ASN A 258 16.88 -14.50 -0.48
N ASP A 259 17.36 -15.56 0.18
CA ASP A 259 18.64 -16.21 -0.13
C ASP A 259 18.48 -17.28 -1.23
N ASP A 260 19.48 -17.46 -2.09
CA ASP A 260 19.43 -18.44 -3.19
C ASP A 260 19.31 -19.91 -2.73
N SER A 261 19.73 -20.18 -1.48
CA SER A 261 19.63 -21.49 -0.81
C SER A 261 18.30 -21.72 -0.09
N VAL A 262 17.31 -20.84 -0.30
CA VAL A 262 16.03 -20.91 0.41
C VAL A 262 15.30 -22.23 0.18
N ASP A 263 14.77 -22.77 1.27
CA ASP A 263 13.76 -23.82 1.30
C ASP A 263 12.79 -23.55 2.46
N ILE A 264 11.54 -24.00 2.32
CA ILE A 264 10.49 -23.66 3.27
C ILE A 264 10.65 -24.33 4.64
N TYR A 265 11.28 -25.51 4.70
CA TYR A 265 11.42 -26.27 5.95
C TYR A 265 12.49 -25.65 6.86
N LYS A 266 13.62 -25.24 6.29
CA LYS A 266 14.62 -24.46 7.02
C LYS A 266 14.10 -23.07 7.40
N ALA A 267 13.22 -22.47 6.59
CA ALA A 267 12.54 -21.23 6.97
C ALA A 267 11.65 -21.41 8.21
N LEU A 268 10.92 -22.54 8.31
CA LEU A 268 10.16 -22.92 9.50
C LEU A 268 11.06 -23.12 10.72
N ASP A 269 12.22 -23.75 10.56
CA ASP A 269 13.17 -23.93 11.67
C ASP A 269 13.74 -22.58 12.15
N ILE A 270 14.12 -21.70 11.23
CA ILE A 270 14.53 -20.33 11.56
C ILE A 270 13.40 -19.57 12.26
N PHE A 271 12.14 -19.77 11.84
CA PHE A 271 10.99 -19.13 12.45
C PHE A 271 10.80 -19.51 13.93
N LYS A 272 11.08 -20.77 14.30
CA LYS A 272 11.05 -21.23 15.71
C LYS A 272 12.09 -20.51 16.58
N GLU A 273 13.18 -20.03 15.99
CA GLU A 273 14.24 -19.27 16.67
C GLU A 273 13.97 -17.75 16.69
N ILE A 274 12.89 -17.29 16.06
CA ILE A 274 12.52 -15.87 16.09
C ILE A 274 11.94 -15.54 17.46
N TYR A 275 12.54 -14.56 18.13
CA TYR A 275 12.00 -14.00 19.36
C TYR A 275 11.28 -12.69 19.07
N CYS A 276 10.25 -12.41 19.88
CA CYS A 276 9.62 -11.10 19.96
C CYS A 276 9.26 -10.80 21.42
N CYS A 277 9.82 -9.73 21.96
CA CYS A 277 9.48 -9.25 23.29
C CYS A 277 9.16 -7.76 23.27
N GLU A 278 8.31 -7.36 24.20
CA GLU A 278 8.09 -5.95 24.50
C GLU A 278 9.39 -5.29 24.93
N ASN A 279 9.58 -4.05 24.52
CA ASN A 279 10.71 -3.22 24.91
C ASN A 279 10.23 -1.81 25.23
N THR A 280 10.27 -1.47 26.52
CA THR A 280 9.99 -0.13 27.03
C THR A 280 11.25 0.71 27.23
N ASP A 281 12.43 0.07 27.20
CA ASP A 281 13.65 0.67 27.73
C ASP A 281 14.49 1.40 26.68
N VAL A 282 14.30 1.08 25.40
CA VAL A 282 15.07 1.69 24.29
C VAL A 282 14.22 2.72 23.57
N THR A 283 14.58 3.99 23.74
CA THR A 283 14.04 5.10 22.96
C THR A 283 15.07 5.59 21.94
N PHE A 284 14.70 5.62 20.66
CA PHE A 284 15.53 6.26 19.65
C PHE A 284 15.43 7.78 19.81
N SER A 285 16.57 8.47 19.77
CA SER A 285 16.63 9.93 19.81
C SER A 285 17.37 10.47 18.60
N LEU A 286 16.97 11.64 18.11
CA LEU A 286 17.71 12.36 17.07
C LEU A 286 18.96 12.99 17.66
N ASN A 287 20.13 12.61 17.15
CA ASN A 287 21.38 13.30 17.47
C ASN A 287 21.52 14.54 16.56
N THR A 288 21.41 15.72 17.17
CA THR A 288 21.50 17.01 16.47
C THR A 288 22.85 17.71 16.67
N SER A 289 23.75 17.18 17.50
CA SER A 289 24.96 17.86 17.96
C SER A 289 25.89 18.26 16.81
N ASN A 290 26.10 17.35 15.85
CA ASN A 290 27.04 17.53 14.74
C ASN A 290 26.37 17.98 13.42
N ILE A 291 25.09 18.38 13.46
CA ILE A 291 24.37 18.81 12.26
C ILE A 291 24.50 20.32 12.09
N GLU A 292 25.05 20.73 10.94
CA GLU A 292 25.11 22.12 10.51
C GLU A 292 23.72 22.67 10.21
N LEU A 293 23.49 23.93 10.57
CA LEU A 293 22.23 24.62 10.30
C LEU A 293 22.19 25.07 8.84
N LEU A 294 21.20 24.61 8.09
CA LEU A 294 21.03 24.99 6.70
C LEU A 294 20.11 26.21 6.55
N GLU A 295 20.50 27.14 5.68
CA GLU A 295 19.70 28.33 5.33
C GLU A 295 18.44 27.98 4.51
N GLU A 296 17.39 28.77 4.67
CA GLU A 296 16.10 28.55 4.00
C GLU A 296 16.12 28.86 2.49
N LYS A 297 17.04 29.71 2.00
CA LYS A 297 17.17 30.11 0.58
C LYS A 297 17.52 28.97 -0.40
N ASN A 298 17.91 27.80 0.12
CA ASN A 298 18.20 26.59 -0.64
C ASN A 298 17.29 25.43 -0.24
N SER A 299 16.05 25.72 0.15
CA SER A 299 15.07 24.69 0.51
C SER A 299 14.76 23.75 -0.65
N PHE A 300 14.44 22.50 -0.33
CA PHE A 300 13.91 21.56 -1.33
C PHE A 300 12.61 22.08 -1.96
N LEU A 301 11.81 22.85 -1.21
CA LEU A 301 10.60 23.51 -1.71
C LEU A 301 10.92 24.47 -2.86
N ASP A 302 11.95 25.32 -2.72
CA ASP A 302 12.37 26.22 -3.79
C ASP A 302 12.88 25.45 -5.01
N CYS A 303 13.58 24.33 -4.81
CA CYS A 303 14.01 23.45 -5.89
C CYS A 303 12.83 22.82 -6.65
N ILE A 304 11.74 22.48 -5.95
CA ILE A 304 10.54 21.85 -6.53
C ILE A 304 9.68 22.87 -7.27
N ALA A 305 9.40 24.03 -6.65
CA ALA A 305 8.38 24.96 -7.12
C ALA A 305 8.94 26.19 -7.85
N ILE A 306 10.14 26.67 -7.51
CA ILE A 306 10.65 27.96 -7.99
C ILE A 306 11.78 27.80 -9.00
N LYS A 307 12.74 26.90 -8.72
CA LYS A 307 13.92 26.67 -9.58
C LYS A 307 13.66 25.61 -10.66
N ASN A 308 12.49 24.99 -10.66
CA ASN A 308 12.08 24.01 -11.67
C ASN A 308 11.42 24.71 -12.87
N ASN A 309 11.79 24.31 -14.09
CA ASN A 309 11.24 24.86 -15.33
C ASN A 309 9.77 24.49 -15.61
N ARG A 310 9.16 23.62 -14.79
CA ARG A 310 7.76 23.19 -14.92
C ARG A 310 6.77 24.34 -15.04
N PHE A 311 7.01 25.44 -14.32
CA PHE A 311 6.09 26.59 -14.25
C PHE A 311 6.51 27.77 -15.14
N ASP A 312 7.54 27.62 -15.97
CA ASP A 312 7.98 28.69 -16.87
C ASP A 312 6.93 29.06 -17.93
N LYS A 313 5.97 28.16 -18.19
CA LYS A 313 4.81 28.43 -19.05
C LYS A 313 3.96 29.63 -18.58
N TYR A 314 4.02 30.00 -17.30
CA TYR A 314 3.30 31.16 -16.77
C TYR A 314 3.96 32.49 -17.14
N ASN A 315 5.25 32.50 -17.54
CA ASN A 315 5.98 33.72 -17.89
C ASN A 315 5.34 34.48 -19.07
N ILE A 316 4.65 33.76 -19.97
CA ILE A 316 3.99 34.35 -21.14
C ILE A 316 2.77 35.21 -20.78
N ALA A 317 2.27 35.10 -19.55
CA ALA A 317 1.00 35.69 -19.11
C ALA A 317 1.14 36.55 -17.84
N LEU A 318 2.35 36.90 -17.40
CA LEU A 318 2.59 37.63 -16.13
C LEU A 318 1.85 38.98 -16.01
N LYS A 319 1.38 39.55 -17.13
CA LYS A 319 0.63 40.82 -17.17
C LYS A 319 -0.88 40.64 -17.34
N ASP A 320 -1.37 39.40 -17.43
CA ASP A 320 -2.76 39.05 -17.69
C ASP A 320 -3.27 38.09 -16.62
N ASN A 321 -3.84 38.66 -15.55
CA ASN A 321 -4.34 37.89 -14.42
C ASN A 321 -5.42 36.88 -14.80
N GLY A 322 -6.30 37.22 -15.76
CA GLY A 322 -7.34 36.31 -16.22
C GLY A 322 -6.74 35.08 -16.87
N LYS A 323 -5.75 35.27 -17.75
CA LYS A 323 -5.03 34.17 -18.39
C LYS A 323 -4.20 33.34 -17.41
N LEU A 324 -3.58 33.96 -16.40
CA LEU A 324 -2.87 33.25 -15.34
C LEU A 324 -3.81 32.33 -14.54
N PHE A 325 -4.98 32.84 -14.16
CA PHE A 325 -5.96 32.06 -13.43
C PHE A 325 -6.51 30.90 -14.27
N GLU A 326 -6.76 31.13 -15.56
CA GLU A 326 -7.16 30.05 -16.46
C GLU A 326 -6.07 28.99 -16.59
N LEU A 327 -4.79 29.37 -16.76
CA LEU A 327 -3.68 28.40 -16.78
C LEU A 327 -3.60 27.56 -15.50
N LEU A 328 -3.84 28.19 -14.35
CA LEU A 328 -3.85 27.53 -13.04
C LEU A 328 -4.94 26.47 -12.94
N LYS A 329 -6.16 26.76 -13.42
CA LYS A 329 -7.27 25.78 -13.45
C LYS A 329 -6.96 24.56 -14.33
N HIS A 330 -6.11 24.71 -15.34
CA HIS A 330 -5.71 23.63 -16.23
C HIS A 330 -4.57 22.75 -15.67
N GLU A 331 -4.05 23.04 -14.48
CA GLU A 331 -3.11 22.13 -13.82
C GLU A 331 -3.80 20.81 -13.45
N LYS A 332 -3.15 19.68 -13.78
CA LYS A 332 -3.72 18.34 -13.57
C LYS A 332 -3.81 17.91 -12.09
N GLY A 333 -3.12 18.62 -11.19
CA GLY A 333 -3.04 18.27 -9.78
C GLY A 333 -3.14 19.52 -8.90
N LEU A 334 -3.47 19.32 -7.63
CA LEU A 334 -3.61 20.41 -6.66
C LEU A 334 -2.34 20.65 -5.83
N GLY A 335 -1.51 19.62 -5.62
CA GLY A 335 -0.27 19.71 -4.84
C GLY A 335 0.84 20.55 -5.49
N LEU A 336 2.06 20.44 -5.00
CA LEU A 336 3.22 21.19 -5.53
C LEU A 336 3.59 20.83 -6.97
N ASN A 337 3.19 19.66 -7.46
CA ASN A 337 3.27 19.32 -8.87
C ASN A 337 2.17 19.95 -9.73
N GLY A 338 1.28 20.76 -9.17
CA GLY A 338 0.20 21.40 -9.91
C GLY A 338 -0.11 22.79 -9.37
N ALA A 339 -1.37 23.06 -9.06
CA ALA A 339 -1.86 24.40 -8.73
C ALA A 339 -1.11 25.05 -7.56
N ALA A 340 -0.84 24.34 -6.46
CA ALA A 340 -0.10 24.92 -5.32
C ALA A 340 1.34 25.30 -5.70
N GLY A 341 2.01 24.49 -6.52
CA GLY A 341 3.35 24.80 -7.02
C GLY A 341 3.36 26.00 -7.97
N ALA A 342 2.35 26.08 -8.84
CA ALA A 342 2.16 27.23 -9.73
C ALA A 342 1.91 28.52 -8.93
N LEU A 343 1.13 28.47 -7.85
CA LEU A 343 0.91 29.64 -6.99
C LEU A 343 2.18 30.10 -6.29
N LEU A 344 3.00 29.18 -5.77
CA LEU A 344 4.29 29.54 -5.19
C LEU A 344 5.20 30.21 -6.23
N TYR A 345 5.23 29.68 -7.44
CA TYR A 345 5.97 30.27 -8.55
C TYR A 345 5.47 31.69 -8.86
N LEU A 346 4.16 31.87 -9.03
CA LEU A 346 3.55 33.17 -9.31
C LEU A 346 3.78 34.18 -8.18
N ASN A 347 3.61 33.78 -6.92
CA ASN A 347 3.84 34.64 -5.75
C ASN A 347 5.28 35.17 -5.69
N SER A 348 6.24 34.51 -6.33
CA SER A 348 7.62 35.00 -6.45
C SER A 348 7.84 36.00 -7.60
N LYS A 349 6.87 36.18 -8.49
CA LYS A 349 6.98 36.95 -9.75
C LYS A 349 6.02 38.13 -9.84
N ILE A 350 4.87 38.06 -9.18
CA ILE A 350 3.83 39.09 -9.23
C ILE A 350 3.56 39.64 -7.84
N SER A 351 3.09 40.89 -7.76
CA SER A 351 2.71 41.55 -6.50
C SER A 351 1.20 41.57 -6.27
N ASP A 352 0.42 40.94 -7.15
CA ASP A 352 -1.04 40.94 -7.08
C ASP A 352 -1.55 39.91 -6.06
N SER A 353 -1.98 40.39 -4.89
CA SER A 353 -2.53 39.54 -3.84
C SER A 353 -3.91 38.97 -4.17
N ALA A 354 -4.71 39.65 -5.01
CA ALA A 354 -6.06 39.20 -5.33
C ALA A 354 -6.05 37.96 -6.23
N LEU A 355 -5.14 37.89 -7.21
CA LEU A 355 -4.98 36.69 -8.03
C LEU A 355 -4.48 35.50 -7.18
N ILE A 356 -3.54 35.75 -6.26
CA ILE A 356 -3.03 34.70 -5.37
C ILE A 356 -4.15 34.18 -4.46
N ASP A 357 -4.94 35.08 -3.87
CA ASP A 357 -6.09 34.71 -3.04
C ASP A 357 -7.13 33.91 -3.83
N GLN A 358 -7.48 34.33 -5.07
CA GLN A 358 -8.38 33.58 -5.95
C GLN A 358 -7.87 32.18 -6.28
N GLY A 359 -6.56 32.05 -6.50
CA GLY A 359 -5.94 30.75 -6.73
C GLY A 359 -5.96 29.84 -5.51
N ILE A 360 -5.76 30.40 -4.31
CA ILE A 360 -5.91 29.67 -3.06
C ILE A 360 -7.35 29.20 -2.89
N ASP A 361 -8.34 30.08 -3.07
CA ASP A 361 -9.77 29.74 -3.00
C ASP A 361 -10.12 28.59 -3.96
N TYR A 362 -9.59 28.63 -5.19
CA TYR A 362 -9.75 27.54 -6.16
C TYR A 362 -9.18 26.21 -5.64
N ILE A 363 -7.98 26.19 -5.06
CA ILE A 363 -7.41 24.95 -4.52
C ILE A 363 -8.28 24.42 -3.39
N ILE A 364 -8.68 25.30 -2.47
CA ILE A 364 -9.45 24.96 -1.27
C ILE A 364 -10.84 24.44 -1.63
N SER A 365 -11.51 25.02 -2.64
CA SER A 365 -12.81 24.55 -3.12
C SER A 365 -12.77 23.18 -3.80
N ASN A 366 -11.58 22.73 -4.23
CA ASN A 366 -11.39 21.43 -4.90
C ASN A 366 -10.83 20.34 -3.97
N LEU A 367 -10.65 20.64 -2.68
CA LEU A 367 -10.33 19.61 -1.68
C LEU A 367 -11.56 18.78 -1.33
N VAL A 368 -11.33 17.52 -0.95
CA VAL A 368 -12.40 16.60 -0.54
C VAL A 368 -12.28 16.29 0.95
N ASN A 369 -13.41 15.97 1.58
CA ASN A 369 -13.47 15.43 2.93
C ASN A 369 -13.62 13.91 2.84
N LEU A 370 -12.67 13.18 3.42
CA LEU A 370 -12.71 11.73 3.57
C LEU A 370 -12.40 11.39 5.04
N ASP A 371 -13.29 10.63 5.69
CA ASP A 371 -13.17 10.19 7.08
C ASP A 371 -12.81 11.30 8.09
N GLY A 372 -13.42 12.48 7.92
CA GLY A 372 -13.19 13.63 8.80
C GLY A 372 -11.90 14.41 8.53
N ALA A 373 -11.12 14.05 7.51
CA ALA A 373 -9.95 14.78 7.07
C ALA A 373 -10.16 15.42 5.69
N ARG A 374 -9.73 16.68 5.54
CA ARG A 374 -9.80 17.43 4.29
C ARG A 374 -8.47 17.38 3.55
N GLY A 375 -8.48 17.07 2.25
CA GLY A 375 -7.23 16.96 1.50
C GLY A 375 -7.34 16.74 0.00
N VAL A 376 -6.19 16.50 -0.62
CA VAL A 376 -6.08 16.27 -2.07
C VAL A 376 -6.46 14.83 -2.41
N LYS A 377 -7.56 14.65 -3.15
CA LYS A 377 -8.01 13.33 -3.61
C LYS A 377 -7.02 12.72 -4.61
N ILE A 378 -6.61 11.47 -4.37
CA ILE A 378 -5.78 10.69 -5.30
C ILE A 378 -6.47 9.43 -5.82
N SER A 379 -7.48 8.93 -5.11
CA SER A 379 -8.36 7.85 -5.55
C SER A 379 -9.75 8.04 -4.95
N GLU A 380 -10.70 7.17 -5.28
CA GLU A 380 -12.06 7.22 -4.73
C GLU A 380 -12.08 7.27 -3.20
N TYR A 381 -11.15 6.56 -2.54
CA TYR A 381 -11.11 6.35 -1.10
C TYR A 381 -9.84 6.90 -0.43
N CYS A 382 -8.99 7.64 -1.14
CA CYS A 382 -7.72 8.13 -0.60
C CYS A 382 -7.47 9.61 -0.87
N ILE A 383 -6.96 10.29 0.16
CA ILE A 383 -6.33 11.61 0.10
C ILE A 383 -4.80 11.46 0.26
N SER A 384 -4.01 12.25 -0.47
CA SER A 384 -2.54 12.24 -0.35
C SER A 384 -2.06 13.16 0.76
N PRO A 385 -1.29 12.67 1.74
CA PRO A 385 -0.65 13.52 2.75
C PRO A 385 0.67 14.12 2.26
N TYR A 386 1.18 13.70 1.11
CA TYR A 386 2.57 13.97 0.73
C TYR A 386 2.80 15.39 0.22
N LEU A 387 4.06 15.78 0.18
CA LEU A 387 4.47 17.12 -0.20
C LEU A 387 4.20 17.42 -1.69
N ILE A 388 4.53 16.51 -2.59
CA ILE A 388 4.50 16.78 -4.03
C ILE A 388 3.10 16.79 -4.63
N ASP A 389 2.21 15.91 -4.19
CA ASP A 389 0.89 15.67 -4.77
C ASP A 389 -0.24 15.68 -3.74
N GLY A 390 0.04 16.17 -2.52
CA GLY A 390 -0.86 16.07 -1.39
C GLY A 390 -0.96 17.33 -0.53
N THR A 391 -1.65 17.16 0.61
CA THR A 391 -2.03 18.23 1.53
C THR A 391 -0.84 18.92 2.19
N ALA A 392 0.27 18.21 2.47
CA ALA A 392 1.47 18.84 3.01
C ALA A 392 2.03 19.93 2.08
N GLY A 393 1.95 19.71 0.76
CA GLY A 393 2.35 20.71 -0.24
C GLY A 393 1.49 21.97 -0.21
N ILE A 394 0.18 21.81 0.03
CA ILE A 394 -0.76 22.92 0.16
C ILE A 394 -0.47 23.71 1.44
N ILE A 395 -0.25 23.03 2.57
CA ILE A 395 0.10 23.68 3.84
C ILE A 395 1.39 24.50 3.69
N GLN A 396 2.43 23.93 3.07
CA GLN A 396 3.68 24.64 2.79
C GLN A 396 3.45 25.87 1.90
N MET A 397 2.59 25.74 0.89
CA MET A 397 2.22 26.87 0.03
C MET A 397 1.53 27.99 0.82
N LEU A 398 0.52 27.65 1.64
CA LEU A 398 -0.21 28.61 2.48
C LEU A 398 0.72 29.37 3.42
N LEU A 399 1.57 28.65 4.17
CA LEU A 399 2.49 29.23 5.14
C LEU A 399 3.63 30.03 4.50
N ARG A 400 4.00 29.71 3.25
CA ARG A 400 5.02 30.46 2.50
C ARG A 400 4.46 31.76 1.90
N ILE A 401 3.19 31.77 1.49
CA ILE A 401 2.54 32.95 0.91
C ILE A 401 2.22 33.97 2.02
N ASN A 402 1.48 33.55 3.03
CA ASN A 402 1.12 34.43 4.14
C ASN A 402 0.78 33.60 5.39
N PRO A 403 1.74 33.34 6.27
CA PRO A 403 1.52 32.50 7.44
C PRO A 403 0.51 33.12 8.41
N VAL A 404 0.50 34.45 8.57
CA VAL A 404 -0.45 35.12 9.47
C VAL A 404 -1.89 34.95 9.00
N LYS A 405 -2.14 35.08 7.69
CA LYS A 405 -3.49 34.95 7.12
C LYS A 405 -3.98 33.49 7.11
N TYR A 406 -3.10 32.53 6.86
CA TYR A 406 -3.48 31.16 6.53
C TYR A 406 -3.16 30.11 7.60
N ILE A 407 -2.70 30.50 8.79
CA ILE A 407 -2.34 29.54 9.84
C ILE A 407 -3.53 28.67 10.27
N ASP A 408 -4.71 29.25 10.48
CA ASP A 408 -5.90 28.50 10.92
C ASP A 408 -6.31 27.44 9.89
N LEU A 409 -6.28 27.81 8.60
CA LEU A 409 -6.55 26.88 7.50
C LEU A 409 -5.46 25.80 7.39
N ALA A 410 -4.20 26.15 7.61
CA ALA A 410 -3.11 25.19 7.64
C ALA A 410 -3.27 24.18 8.79
N GLU A 411 -3.74 24.62 9.97
CA GLU A 411 -4.07 23.75 11.08
C GLU A 411 -5.29 22.86 10.79
N GLU A 412 -6.34 23.38 10.15
CA GLU A 412 -7.52 22.62 9.69
C GLU A 412 -7.13 21.45 8.78
N LEU A 413 -6.17 21.68 7.87
CA LEU A 413 -5.69 20.67 6.92
C LEU A 413 -4.66 19.69 7.50
N SER A 414 -4.08 20.01 8.66
CA SER A 414 -3.00 19.22 9.28
C SER A 414 -3.36 17.80 9.77
N PRO A 415 -4.62 17.43 10.13
CA PRO A 415 -4.93 16.11 10.70
C PRO A 415 -4.45 14.92 9.88
N ILE A 416 -4.49 15.02 8.54
CA ILE A 416 -4.02 13.96 7.62
C ILE A 416 -2.50 13.68 7.74
N LEU A 417 -1.72 14.62 8.28
CA LEU A 417 -0.26 14.49 8.45
C LEU A 417 0.13 13.70 9.70
N PHE A 418 -0.83 13.41 10.60
CA PHE A 418 -0.57 12.72 11.87
C PHE A 418 -0.60 11.20 11.69
N PHE A 419 0.50 10.66 11.19
CA PHE A 419 0.82 9.24 11.27
C PHE A 419 2.27 9.07 11.68
N GLU A 420 2.59 7.95 12.31
CA GLU A 420 3.95 7.69 12.80
C GLU A 420 4.78 6.81 11.87
N PHE A 421 4.19 6.37 10.75
CA PHE A 421 4.84 5.56 9.74
C PHE A 421 4.12 5.71 8.40
N ALA A 422 4.91 5.88 7.33
CA ALA A 422 4.44 5.74 5.96
C ALA A 422 5.44 4.92 5.13
N GLN A 423 4.94 4.37 4.02
CA GLN A 423 5.72 3.51 3.13
C GLN A 423 6.96 4.22 2.56
N PHE A 424 6.82 5.49 2.19
CA PHE A 424 7.86 6.27 1.53
C PHE A 424 8.61 7.14 2.53
N VAL A 425 9.92 7.29 2.30
CA VAL A 425 10.82 8.02 3.21
C VAL A 425 11.19 9.39 2.65
N ASP A 426 11.18 9.54 1.32
CA ASP A 426 11.74 10.69 0.64
C ASP A 426 11.04 12.03 0.92
N PHE A 427 11.73 13.11 0.59
CA PHE A 427 11.20 14.46 0.78
C PHE A 427 9.93 14.75 -0.06
N CYS A 428 9.80 14.20 -1.27
CA CYS A 428 8.68 14.54 -2.16
C CYS A 428 7.41 13.75 -1.85
N ARG A 429 7.52 12.43 -1.69
CA ARG A 429 6.42 11.47 -1.56
C ARG A 429 6.45 10.69 -0.26
N GLY A 430 7.25 11.11 0.71
CA GLY A 430 7.47 10.35 1.94
C GLY A 430 7.45 11.18 3.21
N MET A 431 7.84 10.49 4.28
CA MET A 431 7.81 11.00 5.65
C MET A 431 8.62 12.30 5.83
N LEU A 432 9.76 12.47 5.15
CA LEU A 432 10.62 13.66 5.34
C LEU A 432 9.94 14.97 4.93
N GLY A 433 9.19 15.02 3.83
CA GLY A 433 8.48 16.23 3.42
C GLY A 433 7.31 16.58 4.35
N ILE A 434 6.72 15.55 4.96
CA ILE A 434 5.66 15.72 5.96
C ILE A 434 6.26 16.23 7.26
N SER A 435 7.38 15.66 7.72
CA SER A 435 8.13 16.17 8.87
C SER A 435 8.50 17.65 8.71
N ASP A 436 9.00 18.05 7.54
CA ASP A 436 9.33 19.46 7.25
C ASP A 436 8.10 20.37 7.37
N THR A 437 6.95 19.89 6.89
CA THR A 437 5.68 20.61 6.97
C THR A 437 5.17 20.75 8.41
N LEU A 438 5.27 19.68 9.20
CA LEU A 438 4.94 19.68 10.62
C LEU A 438 5.87 20.62 11.41
N LEU A 439 7.16 20.66 11.09
CA LEU A 439 8.10 21.62 11.68
C LEU A 439 7.73 23.06 11.35
N LYS A 440 7.27 23.33 10.13
CA LYS A 440 6.78 24.66 9.73
C LYS A 440 5.51 25.05 10.49
N LEU A 441 4.59 24.11 10.72
CA LEU A 441 3.41 24.34 11.57
C LEU A 441 3.80 24.62 13.02
N PHE A 442 4.73 23.84 13.58
CA PHE A 442 5.28 24.09 14.92
C PHE A 442 5.86 25.51 15.02
N HIS A 443 6.66 25.92 14.03
CA HIS A 443 7.31 27.23 14.01
C HIS A 443 6.34 28.41 14.21
N TYR A 444 5.12 28.32 13.65
CA TYR A 444 4.12 29.39 13.69
C TYR A 444 3.06 29.22 14.78
N THR A 445 2.89 28.03 15.34
CA THR A 445 1.84 27.73 16.34
C THR A 445 2.37 27.46 17.73
N ASP A 446 3.67 27.15 17.85
CA ASP A 446 4.33 26.62 19.05
C ASP A 446 3.64 25.36 19.63
N ASN A 447 2.81 24.69 18.84
CA ASN A 447 2.06 23.51 19.28
C ASN A 447 2.93 22.25 19.19
N VAL A 448 3.40 21.79 20.36
CA VAL A 448 4.34 20.66 20.53
C VAL A 448 3.89 19.38 19.81
N LYS A 449 2.58 19.17 19.59
CA LYS A 449 2.08 18.00 18.85
C LYS A 449 2.72 17.86 17.47
N TYR A 450 3.01 18.97 16.78
CA TYR A 450 3.62 18.97 15.46
C TYR A 450 5.12 18.60 15.54
N LEU A 451 5.82 19.12 16.56
CA LEU A 451 7.23 18.80 16.79
C LEU A 451 7.43 17.32 17.12
N ASP A 452 6.58 16.75 17.99
CA ASP A 452 6.59 15.34 18.32
C ASP A 452 6.31 14.47 17.09
N ALA A 453 5.25 14.78 16.33
CA ALA A 453 4.92 14.04 15.11
C ALA A 453 6.05 14.09 14.07
N ALA A 454 6.67 15.26 13.88
CA ALA A 454 7.82 15.41 12.99
C ALA A 454 8.99 14.54 13.44
N ARG A 455 9.31 14.52 14.75
CA ARG A 455 10.39 13.70 15.32
C ARG A 455 10.21 12.23 14.97
N GLU A 456 9.02 11.67 15.18
CA GLU A 456 8.76 10.24 14.94
C GLU A 456 8.95 9.85 13.46
N LEU A 457 8.48 10.70 12.55
CA LEU A 457 8.64 10.52 11.11
C LEU A 457 10.11 10.66 10.67
N ILE A 458 10.90 11.54 11.29
CA ILE A 458 12.34 11.70 11.02
C ILE A 458 13.10 10.46 11.51
N ILE A 459 12.81 9.96 12.71
CA ILE A 459 13.47 8.77 13.25
C ILE A 459 13.20 7.55 12.36
N SER A 460 11.92 7.31 12.02
CA SER A 460 11.52 6.22 11.12
C SER A 460 12.20 6.33 9.74
N SER A 461 12.30 7.55 9.21
CA SER A 461 13.04 7.84 7.97
C SER A 461 14.53 7.51 8.09
N ALA A 462 15.18 7.94 9.17
CA ALA A 462 16.59 7.71 9.40
C ALA A 462 16.92 6.21 9.52
N ILE A 463 16.09 5.46 10.24
CA ILE A 463 16.24 4.00 10.36
C ILE A 463 16.12 3.34 8.98
N LEU A 464 15.08 3.66 8.21
CA LEU A 464 14.85 3.02 6.91
C LEU A 464 15.90 3.38 5.83
N SER A 465 16.61 4.50 5.99
CA SER A 465 17.58 5.01 5.02
C SER A 465 19.03 5.01 5.50
N GLU A 466 19.34 4.30 6.58
CA GLU A 466 20.69 4.24 7.17
C GLU A 466 21.78 3.88 6.14
N THR A 467 21.47 2.98 5.20
CA THR A 467 22.36 2.54 4.12
C THR A 467 22.17 3.29 2.80
N ASP A 468 21.18 4.19 2.70
CA ASP A 468 20.87 4.92 1.47
C ASP A 468 21.66 6.24 1.37
N SER A 469 22.76 6.20 0.63
CA SER A 469 23.64 7.37 0.43
C SER A 469 22.94 8.56 -0.25
N LYS A 470 21.93 8.32 -1.08
CA LYS A 470 21.18 9.40 -1.78
C LYS A 470 20.29 10.16 -0.79
N ARG A 471 19.71 9.46 0.19
CA ARG A 471 18.77 10.03 1.17
C ARG A 471 19.43 10.78 2.32
N LYS A 472 20.73 10.59 2.55
CA LYS A 472 21.47 11.28 3.63
C LYS A 472 21.32 12.79 3.59
N LYS A 473 21.29 13.41 2.39
CA LYS A 473 21.13 14.86 2.23
C LYS A 473 19.73 15.35 2.67
N GLU A 474 18.68 14.66 2.26
CA GLU A 474 17.29 14.98 2.64
C GLU A 474 17.10 14.85 4.16
N ILE A 475 17.64 13.77 4.75
CA ILE A 475 17.55 13.53 6.19
C ILE A 475 18.31 14.59 6.98
N ALA A 476 19.56 14.88 6.59
CA ALA A 476 20.36 15.92 7.23
C ALA A 476 19.66 17.30 7.17
N TYR A 477 19.01 17.61 6.04
CA TYR A 477 18.22 18.82 5.90
C TYR A 477 17.09 18.90 6.91
N VAL A 478 16.23 17.88 6.99
CA VAL A 478 15.09 17.91 7.91
C VAL A 478 15.54 17.87 9.37
N ILE A 479 16.61 17.12 9.72
CA ILE A 479 17.17 17.17 11.08
C ILE A 479 17.73 18.55 11.40
N SER A 480 18.34 19.25 10.44
CA SER A 480 18.82 20.62 10.66
C SER A 480 17.65 21.56 10.99
N LYS A 481 16.49 21.39 10.34
CA LYS A 481 15.26 22.13 10.65
C LYS A 481 14.71 21.79 12.02
N TYR A 482 14.65 20.51 12.36
CA TYR A 482 14.26 20.05 13.69
C TYR A 482 15.14 20.66 14.79
N LYS A 483 16.46 20.73 14.57
CA LYS A 483 17.42 21.39 15.47
C LYS A 483 17.14 22.89 15.63
N GLN A 484 16.84 23.59 14.53
CA GLN A 484 16.49 25.03 14.57
C GLN A 484 15.28 25.26 15.48
N GLU A 485 14.23 24.48 15.29
CA GLU A 485 12.99 24.62 16.08
C GLU A 485 13.18 24.24 17.55
N LEU A 486 13.98 23.21 17.86
CA LEU A 486 14.34 22.89 19.25
C LEU A 486 15.10 24.02 19.97
N LEU A 487 16.07 24.65 19.28
CA LEU A 487 16.83 25.76 19.86
C LEU A 487 15.92 26.97 20.14
N LYS A 488 14.96 27.24 19.25
CA LYS A 488 13.96 28.29 19.44
C LYS A 488 13.05 27.99 20.65
N ALA A 489 12.54 26.77 20.76
CA ALA A 489 11.67 26.36 21.87
C ALA A 489 12.38 26.46 23.24
N ASN A 490 13.66 26.09 23.30
CA ASN A 490 14.46 26.15 24.53
C ASN A 490 14.90 27.57 24.92
N GLN A 491 14.71 28.58 24.07
CA GLN A 491 14.99 29.99 24.39
C GLN A 491 13.76 30.72 24.98
N VAL A 492 12.59 30.09 24.95
CA VAL A 492 11.32 30.64 25.44
C VAL A 492 10.96 30.13 26.85
N ILE A 493 11.73 29.17 27.38
CA ILE A 493 11.68 28.63 28.76
C ILE A 493 12.85 29.22 29.53
#